data_AF-A0A1H9S5X5-F1
#
_entry.id   AF-A0A1H9S5X5-F1
#
_cell.length_a   1.000
_cell.length_b   1.000
_cell.length_c   1.000
_cell.angle_alpha   90.00
_cell.angle_beta   90.00
_cell.angle_gamma   90.00
#
_symmetry.space_group_name_H-M   'P 1'
#
loop_
_entity.id
_entity.type
_entity.pdbx_description
1 polymer ?
#
loop_
_entity_poly.entity_id
_entity_poly.type
_entity_poly.pdbx_seq_one_letter_code
_entity_poly.pdbx_strand_id
1 'polypeptide(L)'
;MRIVLVSDNSAIVTSIATQLRDHGVEVIYLVDTDPTGLVRTAVQEDADAIAAPAALGAITALLAENGAADIAVVGVDSIVSWVVDTAGE
;
A
#
# COMPACT_ATOMS: atom_id res chain seq x y z
N MET A 1 2.29 9.14 -7.58
CA MET A 1 2.06 8.32 -6.39
C MET A 1 1.67 6.92 -6.81
N ARG A 2 2.35 5.91 -6.28
CA ARG A 2 2.11 4.49 -6.53
C ARG A 2 1.89 3.75 -5.22
N ILE A 3 0.86 2.93 -5.17
CA ILE A 3 0.44 2.22 -3.95
C ILE A 3 0.31 0.73 -4.22
N VAL A 4 0.95 -0.06 -3.36
CA VAL A 4 0.76 -1.50 -3.31
C VAL A 4 -0.42 -1.81 -2.40
N LEU A 5 -1.47 -2.39 -2.97
CA LEU A 5 -2.71 -2.71 -2.26
C LEU A 5 -2.82 -4.23 -2.07
N VAL A 6 -2.80 -4.66 -0.81
CA VAL A 6 -3.04 -6.06 -0.44
C VAL A 6 -4.53 -6.35 -0.54
N SER A 7 -4.87 -7.38 -1.30
CA SER A 7 -6.24 -7.78 -1.59
C SER A 7 -6.53 -9.19 -1.10
N ASP A 8 -7.58 -9.31 -0.30
CA ASP A 8 -8.23 -10.58 0.02
C ASP A 8 -9.32 -10.94 -1.02
N ASN A 9 -9.29 -10.38 -2.23
CA ASN A 9 -10.37 -10.48 -3.23
C ASN A 9 -11.74 -9.97 -2.74
N SER A 10 -11.76 -9.18 -1.67
CA SER A 10 -12.96 -8.56 -1.14
C SER A 10 -13.44 -7.39 -2.00
N ALA A 11 -14.76 -7.27 -2.18
CA ALA A 11 -15.38 -6.17 -2.93
C ALA A 11 -14.98 -4.77 -2.41
N ILE A 12 -14.68 -4.69 -1.11
CA ILE A 12 -14.19 -3.47 -0.45
C ILE A 12 -12.84 -3.03 -1.05
N VAL A 13 -11.89 -3.95 -1.21
CA VAL A 13 -10.57 -3.64 -1.77
C VAL A 13 -10.68 -3.18 -3.22
N THR A 14 -11.57 -3.81 -3.99
CA THR A 14 -11.87 -3.39 -5.37
C THR A 14 -12.40 -1.95 -5.42
N SER A 15 -13.30 -1.61 -4.48
CA SER A 15 -13.85 -0.26 -4.36
C SER A 15 -12.77 0.76 -3.95
N ILE A 16 -11.91 0.40 -3.00
CA ILE A 16 -10.79 1.25 -2.56
C ILE A 16 -9.83 1.54 -3.71
N ALA A 17 -9.40 0.53 -4.45
CA ALA A 17 -8.52 0.76 -5.59
C ALA A 17 -9.15 1.62 -6.69
N THR A 18 -10.47 1.49 -6.88
CA THR A 18 -11.19 2.33 -7.84
C THR A 18 -11.15 3.79 -7.40
N GLN A 19 -11.38 4.06 -6.11
CA GLN A 19 -11.25 5.41 -5.54
C GLN A 19 -9.81 5.94 -5.66
N LEU A 20 -8.81 5.15 -5.31
CA LEU A 20 -7.40 5.54 -5.47
C LEU A 20 -7.07 5.93 -6.91
N ARG A 21 -7.53 5.15 -7.89
CA ARG A 21 -7.36 5.47 -9.32
C ARG A 21 -8.09 6.74 -9.75
N ASP A 22 -9.26 7.02 -9.19
CA ASP A 22 -10.00 8.26 -9.44
C ASP A 22 -9.20 9.49 -8.96
N HIS A 23 -8.42 9.33 -7.89
CA HIS A 23 -7.45 10.32 -7.42
C HIS A 23 -6.13 10.35 -8.22
N GLY A 24 -6.03 9.61 -9.33
CA GLY A 24 -4.82 9.57 -10.17
C GLY A 24 -3.68 8.74 -9.60
N VAL A 25 -3.94 7.91 -8.57
CA VAL A 25 -2.94 7.02 -7.98
C VAL A 25 -2.80 5.75 -8.80
N GLU A 26 -1.56 5.33 -9.03
CA GLU A 26 -1.28 4.04 -9.64
C GLU A 26 -1.36 2.93 -8.58
N VAL A 27 -2.24 1.94 -8.80
CA VAL A 27 -2.52 0.88 -7.81
C VAL A 27 -2.02 -0.47 -8.32
N ILE A 28 -1.09 -1.07 -7.57
CA ILE A 28 -0.58 -2.41 -7.79
C ILE A 28 -1.32 -3.37 -6.87
N TYR A 29 -2.02 -4.34 -7.46
CA TYR A 29 -2.75 -5.34 -6.71
C TYR A 29 -1.86 -6.53 -6.37
N LEU A 30 -1.82 -6.87 -5.09
CA LEU A 30 -1.21 -8.11 -4.62
C LEU A 30 -2.22 -8.93 -3.84
N VAL A 31 -2.36 -10.19 -4.22
CA VAL A 31 -3.14 -11.20 -3.48
C VAL A 31 -2.28 -11.87 -2.41
N ASP A 32 -0.97 -11.70 -2.52
CA ASP A 32 -0.01 -12.25 -1.58
C ASP A 32 -0.07 -11.49 -0.25
N THR A 33 -0.18 -12.23 0.85
CA THR A 33 -0.21 -11.67 2.21
C THR A 33 1.12 -11.85 2.93
N ASP A 34 2.15 -12.40 2.26
CA ASP A 34 3.47 -12.56 2.86
C ASP A 34 4.16 -11.20 2.93
N PRO A 35 4.54 -10.74 4.13
CA PRO A 35 5.10 -9.40 4.28
C PRO A 35 6.46 -9.25 3.57
N THR A 36 7.22 -10.33 3.36
CA THR A 36 8.48 -10.28 2.61
C THR A 36 8.22 -10.07 1.12
N GLY A 37 7.27 -10.81 0.55
CA GLY A 37 6.82 -10.66 -0.84
C GLY A 37 6.25 -9.27 -1.12
N LEU A 38 5.44 -8.76 -0.19
CA LEU A 38 4.88 -7.41 -0.25
C LEU A 38 5.96 -6.33 -0.25
N VAL A 39 6.88 -6.37 0.72
CA VAL A 39 7.97 -5.38 0.82
C VAL A 39 8.86 -5.44 -0.42
N ARG A 40 9.23 -6.65 -0.87
CA ARG A 40 10.05 -6.81 -2.07
C ARG A 40 9.36 -6.23 -3.31
N THR A 41 8.04 -6.38 -3.42
CA THR A 41 7.29 -5.80 -4.54
C THR A 41 7.22 -4.28 -4.43
N ALA A 42 6.90 -3.75 -3.26
CA ALA A 42 6.84 -2.31 -3.03
C ALA A 42 8.16 -1.61 -3.36
N VAL A 43 9.30 -2.21 -2.98
CA VAL A 43 10.63 -1.69 -3.31
C VAL A 43 10.93 -1.78 -4.80
N GLN A 44 10.66 -2.92 -5.45
CA GLN A 44 10.90 -3.09 -6.89
C GLN A 44 10.08 -2.11 -7.74
N GLU A 45 8.85 -1.88 -7.32
CA GLU A 45 7.91 -1.02 -8.02
C GLU A 45 8.06 0.46 -7.60
N ASP A 46 8.99 0.81 -6.72
CA ASP A 46 9.16 2.19 -6.24
C ASP A 46 7.84 2.78 -5.72
N ALA A 47 7.18 2.05 -4.82
CA ALA A 47 5.89 2.45 -4.27
C ALA A 47 6.07 3.52 -3.18
N ASP A 48 5.16 4.51 -3.16
CA ASP A 48 5.08 5.51 -2.09
C ASP A 48 4.44 4.91 -0.83
N ALA A 49 3.54 3.94 -0.98
CA ALA A 49 2.86 3.32 0.15
C ALA A 49 2.46 1.85 -0.07
N ILE A 50 2.33 1.13 1.04
CA ILE A 50 1.73 -0.20 1.14
C ILE A 50 0.46 -0.10 1.97
N ALA A 51 -0.67 -0.49 1.36
CA ALA A 51 -1.96 -0.62 2.00
C ALA A 51 -2.22 -2.09 2.36
N ALA A 52 -2.14 -2.43 3.65
CA ALA A 52 -2.32 -3.80 4.14
C ALA A 52 -3.43 -3.88 5.21
N PRO A 53 -4.21 -4.98 5.27
CA PRO A 53 -5.27 -5.13 6.25
C PRO A 53 -4.74 -5.49 7.65
N ALA A 54 -3.51 -6.00 7.73
CA ALA A 54 -2.88 -6.46 8.97
C ALA A 54 -1.35 -6.37 8.88
N ALA A 55 -0.67 -6.76 9.97
CA ALA A 55 0.79 -6.89 10.04
C ALA A 55 1.59 -5.61 9.73
N LEU A 56 0.97 -4.43 9.86
CA LEU A 56 1.60 -3.13 9.53
C LEU A 56 2.98 -2.96 10.18
N GLY A 57 3.10 -3.23 11.48
CA GLY A 57 4.38 -3.10 12.19
C GLY A 57 5.48 -4.04 11.68
N ALA A 58 5.12 -5.25 11.23
CA ALA A 58 6.08 -6.18 10.64
C ALA A 58 6.52 -5.73 9.25
N ILE A 59 5.58 -5.21 8.44
CA ILE A 59 5.86 -4.64 7.12
C ILE A 59 6.78 -3.41 7.26
N THR A 60 6.48 -2.51 8.19
CA THR A 60 7.32 -1.33 8.47
C THR A 60 8.73 -1.72 8.91
N ALA A 61 8.87 -2.71 9.79
CA ALA A 61 10.18 -3.19 10.21
C ALA A 61 10.98 -3.75 9.01
N LEU A 62 10.34 -4.59 8.18
CA LEU A 62 10.97 -5.16 6.99
C LEU A 62 11.37 -4.10 5.95
N LEU A 63 10.55 -3.07 5.75
CA LEU A 63 10.91 -1.93 4.90
C LEU A 63 12.17 -1.23 5.41
N ALA A 64 12.25 -0.97 6.71
CA ALA A 64 13.42 -0.36 7.32
C ALA A 64 14.68 -1.23 7.17
N GLU A 65 14.56 -2.55 7.37
CA GLU A 65 15.67 -3.50 7.16
C GLU A 65 16.15 -3.54 5.70
N ASN A 66 15.26 -3.26 4.74
CA ASN A 66 15.59 -3.18 3.31
C ASN A 66 16.01 -1.77 2.86
N GLY A 67 16.15 -0.81 3.77
CA GLY A 67 16.52 0.57 3.44
C GLY A 67 15.42 1.39 2.75
N ALA A 68 14.17 0.92 2.81
CA ALA A 68 13.00 1.51 2.19
C ALA A 68 12.02 2.09 3.23
N ALA A 69 12.55 2.65 4.33
CA ALA A 69 11.76 3.21 5.42
C ALA A 69 10.91 4.44 5.02
N ASP A 70 11.14 5.00 3.83
CA ASP A 70 10.38 6.11 3.25
C ASP A 70 8.99 5.68 2.74
N ILE A 71 8.81 4.38 2.42
CA ILE A 71 7.54 3.84 1.97
C ILE A 71 6.55 3.80 3.13
N ALA A 72 5.43 4.52 3.00
CA ALA A 72 4.41 4.58 4.03
C ALA A 72 3.67 3.22 4.17
N VAL A 73 3.36 2.82 5.40
CA VAL A 73 2.56 1.61 5.66
C VAL A 73 1.25 2.03 6.31
N VAL A 74 0.15 1.79 5.61
CA VAL A 74 -1.17 2.28 5.99
C VAL A 74 -2.17 1.12 6.00
N GLY A 75 -3.15 1.19 6.90
CA GLY A 75 -4.28 0.27 6.87
C GLY A 75 -5.10 0.44 5.59
N VAL A 76 -5.60 -0.66 5.02
CA VAL A 76 -6.46 -0.63 3.82
C VAL A 76 -7.64 0.32 3.99
N ASP A 77 -8.26 0.37 5.17
CA ASP A 77 -9.42 1.22 5.46
C ASP A 77 -9.08 2.72 5.49
N SER A 78 -7.82 3.08 5.72
CA SER A 78 -7.37 4.46 5.87
C SER A 78 -6.62 4.99 4.64
N ILE A 79 -6.26 4.14 3.68
CA ILE A 79 -5.37 4.53 2.56
C ILE A 79 -5.96 5.64 1.71
N VAL A 80 -7.28 5.65 1.47
CA VAL A 80 -7.92 6.69 0.67
C VAL A 80 -7.80 8.05 1.36
N SER A 81 -8.04 8.09 2.67
CA SER A 81 -7.89 9.33 3.45
C SER A 81 -6.43 9.80 3.47
N TRP A 82 -5.48 8.87 3.58
CA TRP A 82 -4.06 9.19 3.55
C TRP A 82 -3.65 9.81 2.21
N VAL A 83 -4.10 9.22 1.09
CA VAL A 83 -3.84 9.78 -0.25
C VAL A 83 -4.40 11.19 -0.40
N VAL A 84 -5.62 11.43 0.08
CA VAL A 84 -6.25 12.76 -0.01
C VAL A 84 -5.47 13.80 0.79
N ASP A 85 -4.98 13.43 1.98
CA ASP A 85 -4.16 14.28 2.83
C ASP A 85 -2.81 14.59 2.15
N THR A 86 -2.09 13.55 1.70
CA THR A 86 -0.76 13.70 1.06
C THR A 86 -0.81 14.34 -0.32
N ALA A 87 -1.90 14.20 -1.08
CA ALA A 87 -2.06 14.84 -2.38
C ALA A 87 -2.50 16.32 -2.27
N GLY A 88 -2.95 16.76 -1.09
CA GLY A 88 -3.32 18.14 -0.81
C GLY A 88 -2.16 19.05 -0.40
N GLU A 89 -0.98 18.48 -0.13
CA GLU A 89 0.25 19.19 0.27
C GLU A 89 1.14 19.60 -0.90
#